data_AF-A0A4R1RPP7-F1
#
_entry.id   AF-A0A4R1RPP7-F1
#
_cell.length_a   1.000
_cell.length_b   1.000
_cell.length_c   1.000
_cell.angle_alpha   90.00
_cell.angle_beta   90.00
_cell.angle_gamma   90.00
#
_symmetry.space_group_name_H-M   'P 1'
#
loop_
_entity.id
_entity.type
_entity.pdbx_description
1 polymer ?
#
loop_
_entity_poly.entity_id
_entity_poly.type
_entity_poly.pdbx_seq_one_letter_code
_entity_poly.pdbx_strand_id
1 'polypeptide(L)' 'MKTLKDLFEHQLKGLYSAECKLVEALPKMLHHAANIRLRIAFESHLNETKKHKDRLEKICEELDIQPKEKTYKPRTF' A
#
# COMPACT_ATOMS: atom_id res chain seq x y z
N MET A 1 12.18 -0.98 -18.99
CA MET A 1 12.88 0.08 -18.23
C MET A 1 14.03 0.58 -19.06
N LYS A 2 13.97 1.82 -19.52
CA LYS A 2 15.05 2.45 -20.29
C LYS A 2 15.58 3.72 -19.60
N THR A 3 14.83 4.27 -18.64
CA THR A 3 15.18 5.50 -17.91
C THR A 3 15.08 5.32 -16.39
N LEU A 4 15.73 6.21 -15.62
CA LEU A 4 15.55 6.27 -14.15
C LEU A 4 14.10 6.58 -13.76
N LYS A 5 13.37 7.32 -14.60
CA LYS A 5 11.94 7.58 -14.39
C LYS A 5 11.12 6.29 -14.47
N ASP A 6 11.39 5.43 -15.45
CA ASP A 6 10.71 4.12 -15.56
C ASP A 6 11.03 3.22 -14.35
N LEU A 7 12.27 3.26 -13.85
CA LEU A 7 12.68 2.52 -12.66
C LEU A 7 11.92 3.00 -11.43
N PHE A 8 11.86 4.32 -11.25
CA PHE A 8 11.13 4.95 -10.16
C PHE A 8 9.64 4.60 -10.20
N GLU A 9 8.98 4.73 -11.36
CA GLU A 9 7.57 4.39 -11.54
C GLU A 9 7.29 2.92 -11.22
N HIS A 10 8.14 2.01 -11.69
CA HIS A 10 7.97 0.58 -11.42
C HIS A 10 8.15 0.25 -9.94
N GLN A 11 9.15 0.84 -9.28
CA GLN A 11 9.35 0.64 -7.85
C GLN A 11 8.18 1.20 -7.04
N LEU A 12 7.65 2.37 -7.42
CA LEU A 12 6.48 2.96 -6.78
C LEU A 12 5.25 2.06 -6.90
N LYS A 13 4.98 1.52 -8.11
CA LYS A 13 3.91 0.54 -8.34
C LYS A 13 4.12 -0.75 -7.55
N GLY A 14 5.37 -1.24 -7.49
CA GLY A 14 5.73 -2.42 -6.72
C GLY A 14 5.48 -2.23 -5.23
N LEU A 15 5.86 -1.06 -4.69
CA LEU A 15 5.64 -0.70 -3.30
C LEU A 15 4.15 -0.58 -2.98
N TYR A 16 3.37 0.09 -3.83
CA TYR A 16 1.92 0.18 -3.67
C TYR A 16 1.25 -1.21 -3.63
N SER A 17 1.64 -2.11 -4.54
CA SER A 17 1.14 -3.50 -4.54
C SER A 17 1.54 -4.26 -3.27
N ALA A 18 2.75 -4.05 -2.77
CA ALA A 18 3.22 -4.66 -1.52
C ALA A 18 2.40 -4.17 -0.32
N GLU A 19 2.14 -2.86 -0.21
CA GLU A 19 1.31 -2.28 0.85
C GLU A 19 -0.13 -2.80 0.80
N CYS A 20 -0.74 -2.92 -0.39
CA CYS A 20 -2.07 -3.55 -0.54
C CYS A 20 -2.09 -5.00 -0.01
N LYS A 21 -1.08 -5.80 -0.36
CA LYS A 21 -0.95 -7.18 0.14
C LYS A 21 -0.74 -7.22 1.66
N LEU A 22 0.02 -6.29 2.22
CA LEU A 22 0.23 -6.19 3.67
C LEU A 22 -1.07 -5.83 4.41
N VAL A 23 -1.89 -4.92 3.86
CA VAL A 23 -3.21 -4.60 4.45
C VAL A 23 -4.10 -5.84 4.55
N GLU A 24 -4.02 -6.76 3.60
CA GLU A 24 -4.79 -8.02 3.62
C GLU A 24 -4.14 -9.11 4.51
N ALA A 25 -2.81 -9.13 4.60
CA ALA A 25 -2.07 -10.16 5.33
C ALA A 25 -1.99 -9.87 6.84
N LEU A 26 -1.79 -8.61 7.24
CA LEU A 26 -1.62 -8.21 8.65
C LEU A 26 -2.81 -8.61 9.55
N PRO A 27 -4.08 -8.49 9.14
CA PRO A 27 -5.21 -8.99 9.92
C PRO A 27 -5.16 -10.50 10.15
N LYS A 28 -4.72 -11.27 9.15
CA LYS A 28 -4.56 -12.73 9.26
C LYS A 28 -3.45 -13.07 10.26
N MET A 29 -2.33 -12.34 10.23
CA MET A 29 -1.23 -12.51 11.18
C MET A 29 -1.64 -12.14 12.60
N LEU A 30 -2.41 -11.06 12.77
CA LEU A 30 -2.96 -10.64 14.06
C LEU A 30 -3.90 -11.70 14.66
N HIS A 31 -4.72 -12.37 13.82
CA HIS A 31 -5.61 -13.44 14.27
C HIS A 31 -4.86 -14.68 14.78
N HIS A 32 -3.73 -15.04 14.15
CA HIS A 32 -2.95 -16.21 14.54
C HIS A 32 -1.89 -15.94 15.62
N ALA A 33 -1.62 -14.66 15.93
CA ALA A 33 -0.63 -14.29 16.92
C ALA A 33 -1.13 -14.58 18.34
N ALA A 34 -0.55 -15.58 19.01
CA ALA A 34 -0.86 -15.89 20.41
C ALA A 34 -0.30 -14.85 21.41
N ASN A 35 0.76 -14.14 21.03
CA ASN A 35 1.40 -13.15 21.90
C ASN A 35 0.72 -11.78 21.81
N ILE A 36 0.30 -11.24 22.96
CA ILE A 36 -0.40 -9.94 23.06
C ILE A 36 0.44 -8.79 22.50
N ARG A 37 1.75 -8.74 22.79
CA ARG A 37 2.64 -7.68 22.27
C ARG A 37 2.76 -7.75 20.76
N LEU A 38 2.81 -8.96 20.21
CA LEU A 38 2.87 -9.17 18.76
C LEU A 38 1.57 -8.76 18.06
N ARG A 39 0.41 -9.02 18.68
CA ARG A 39 -0.89 -8.55 18.18
C ARG A 39 -0.96 -7.02 18.11
N ILE A 40 -0.55 -6.34 19.19
CA ILE A 40 -0.51 -4.87 19.24
C ILE A 40 0.44 -4.32 18.17
N ALA A 41 1.60 -4.94 17.98
CA ALA A 41 2.54 -4.55 16.93
C ALA A 41 1.92 -4.67 15.52
N PHE A 42 1.22 -5.78 15.22
CA PHE A 42 0.53 -5.94 13.94
C PHE A 42 -0.63 -4.94 13.76
N GLU A 43 -1.35 -4.61 14.82
CA GLU A 43 -2.44 -3.63 14.77
C GLU A 43 -1.90 -2.22 14.50
N SER A 44 -0.85 -1.82 15.22
CA SER A 44 -0.15 -0.55 14.98
C SER A 44 0.37 -0.48 13.54
N HIS A 45 1.05 -1.54 13.10
CA HIS A 45 1.62 -1.58 11.77
C HIS A 45 0.56 -1.57 10.67
N LEU A 46 -0.59 -2.23 10.86
CA LEU A 46 -1.72 -2.16 9.93
C LEU A 46 -2.21 -0.71 9.73
N ASN A 47 -2.26 0.08 10.81
CA ASN A 47 -2.63 1.50 10.71
C ASN A 47 -1.57 2.33 9.99
N GLU A 48 -0.28 2.01 10.16
CA GLU A 48 0.82 2.63 9.42
C GLU A 48 0.77 2.28 7.93
N THR A 49 0.64 0.99 7.58
CA THR A 49 0.51 0.46 6.21
C THR A 49 -0.65 1.13 5.46
N LYS A 50 -1.81 1.34 6.11
CA LYS A 50 -2.93 2.09 5.52
C LYS A 50 -2.54 3.53 5.17
N LYS A 51 -1.85 4.23 6.09
CA LYS A 51 -1.37 5.60 5.83
C LYS A 51 -0.30 5.64 4.74
N HIS A 52 0.57 4.63 4.66
CA HIS A 52 1.58 4.50 3.60
C HIS A 52 0.91 4.31 2.25
N LYS A 53 -0.10 3.44 2.17
CA LYS A 53 -0.91 3.25 0.97
C LYS A 53 -1.54 4.56 0.51
N ASP A 54 -2.23 5.29 1.40
CA ASP A 54 -2.86 6.58 1.06
C ASP A 54 -1.83 7.62 0.56
N ARG A 55 -0.63 7.63 1.14
CA ARG A 55 0.46 8.52 0.71
C ARG A 55 0.97 8.12 -0.68
N LEU A 56 1.12 6.82 -0.95
CA LEU A 56 1.53 6.32 -2.26
C LEU A 56 0.49 6.60 -3.33
N GLU A 57 -0.80 6.52 -3.02
CA GLU A 57 -1.89 6.93 -3.94
C GLU A 57 -1.74 8.40 -4.34
N LYS A 58 -1.56 9.30 -3.37
CA LYS A 58 -1.33 10.73 -3.65
C LYS A 58 -0.09 10.99 -4.50
N ILE A 59 1.02 10.31 -4.22
CA ILE A 59 2.25 10.45 -5.01
C ILE A 59 2.03 9.92 -6.44
N CYS A 60 1.27 8.83 -6.60
CA CYS A 60 0.93 8.31 -7.94
C CYS A 60 0.06 9.30 -8.71
N GLU A 61 -0.91 9.93 -8.06
CA GLU A 61 -1.76 10.99 -8.64
C GLU A 61 -0.94 12.22 -9.05
N GLU A 62 -0.05 12.71 -8.19
CA GLU A 62 0.82 13.87 -8.47
C GLU A 62 1.77 13.63 -9.66
N LEU A 63 2.19 12.38 -9.86
CA LEU A 63 3.11 11.99 -10.93
C LEU A 63 2.39 11.53 -12.21
N ASP A 64 1.06 11.57 -12.24
CA ASP A 64 0.20 11.02 -13.30
C ASP A 64 0.51 9.55 -13.64
N ILE A 65 0.98 8.81 -12.63
CA ILE A 65 1.30 7.39 -12.74
C ILE A 65 0.04 6.61 -12.38
N GLN A 66 -0.50 5.87 -13.33
CA GLN A 66 -1.66 5.00 -13.07
C GLN A 66 -1.24 3.81 -12.19
N PRO A 67 -1.66 3.73 -10.91
CA PRO A 67 -1.35 2.57 -10.08
C PRO A 67 -2.08 1.38 -10.68
N LYS A 68 -1.34 0.29 -10.90
CA LYS A 68 -1.84 -0.88 -11.63
C LYS A 68 -2.65 -1.77 -10.67
N GLU A 69 -3.80 -1.26 -10.22
CA GLU A 69 -4.97 -2.00 -9.75
C GLU A 69 -6.13 -1.00 -9.58
N LYS A 70 -6.79 -0.71 -10.71
CA LYS A 70 -7.98 0.15 -10.74
C LYS A 70 -9.19 -0.60 -10.18
N THR A 71 -9.69 -0.18 -9.02
CA THR A 71 -11.13 0.10 -8.93
C THR A 71 -11.29 1.61 -8.95
N TYR A 72 -11.31 2.15 -10.17
CA TYR A 72 -11.68 3.52 -10.44
C TYR A 72 -13.11 3.74 -9.93
N LYS A 73 -13.30 4.49 -8.84
CA LYS A 73 -14.59 5.12 -8.56
C LYS A 73 -14.57 6.52 -9.16
N PRO A 74 -15.51 6.85 -10.07
CA PRO A 74 -15.55 8.16 -10.68
C PRO A 74 -15.80 9.20 -9.59
N ARG A 75 -15.00 10.28 -9.63
CA ARG A 75 -15.23 11.51 -8.89
C ARG A 75 -16.57 12.08 -9.39
N THR A 76 -17.64 11.83 -8.64
CA THR A 76 -18.92 12.51 -8.87
C THR A 76 -18.80 13.93 -8.34
N PHE A 77 -19.25 14.87 -9.17
CA PHE A 77 -19.30 16.32 -8.98
C PHE A 77 -19.94 16.73 -7.65
#